data_AF-A0A5K0WZT8-F1
#
_entry.id   AF-A0A5K0WZT8-F1
#
_cell.length_a   1.000
_cell.length_b   1.000
_cell.length_c   1.000
_cell.angle_alpha   90.00
_cell.angle_beta   90.00
_cell.angle_gamma   90.00
#
_symmetry.space_group_name_H-M   'P 1'
#
loop_
_entity.id
_entity.type
_entity.pdbx_description
1 polymer ?
#
loop_
_entity_poly.entity_id
_entity_poly.type
_entity_poly.pdbx_seq_one_letter_code
_entity_poly.pdbx_strand_id
1 'polypeptide(L)' 'VGLILRGMGFSNRTSIYVASGKIYESERTMAPLREMFPLLQTKETLASPEELAPFK' A
#
# COMPACT_ATOMS: atom_id res chain seq x y z
N VAL A 1 -8.13 0.02 -9.42
CA VAL A 1 -6.67 0.25 -9.63
C VAL A 1 -5.86 -1.04 -9.75
N GLY A 2 -6.06 -2.06 -8.91
CA GLY A 2 -5.26 -3.30 -8.97
C GLY A 2 -5.26 -4.02 -10.32
N LEU A 3 -6.41 -4.05 -11.01
CA LEU A 3 -6.54 -4.60 -12.38
C LEU A 3 -5.71 -3.83 -13.42
N ILE A 4 -5.64 -2.50 -13.32
CA ILE A 4 -4.86 -1.66 -14.25
C ILE A 4 -3.37 -1.95 -14.06
N LEU A 5 -2.90 -2.02 -12.81
CA LEU A 5 -1.49 -2.32 -12.49
C LEU A 5 -1.09 -3.71 -13.03
N ARG A 6 -1.96 -4.72 -12.87
CA ARG A 6 -1.74 -6.04 -13.47
C ARG A 6 -1.70 -5.96 -15.01
N GLY A 7 -2.58 -5.19 -15.63
CA GLY A 7 -2.59 -4.94 -17.07
C GLY A 7 -1.33 -4.24 -17.59
N MET A 8 -0.66 -3.44 -16.75
CA MET A 8 0.63 -2.80 -17.05
C MET A 8 1.84 -3.74 -16.87
N GLY A 9 1.61 -5.00 -16.47
CA GLY A 9 2.68 -5.98 -16.27
C GLY A 9 3.26 -6.01 -14.86
N PHE A 10 2.69 -5.27 -13.89
CA PHE A 10 3.09 -5.42 -12.49
C PHE A 10 2.59 -6.75 -11.94
N SER A 11 3.47 -7.45 -11.22
CA SER A 11 3.19 -8.77 -10.65
C SER A 11 2.97 -8.68 -9.14
N ASN A 12 2.55 -9.78 -8.53
CA ASN A 12 2.46 -9.90 -7.07
C ASN A 12 3.82 -9.77 -6.34
N ARG A 13 4.93 -9.77 -7.09
CA ARG A 13 6.30 -9.54 -6.56
C ARG A 13 6.72 -8.06 -6.64
N THR A 14 5.89 -7.20 -7.20
CA THR A 14 6.14 -5.76 -7.25
C THR A 14 5.82 -5.14 -5.89
N SER A 15 6.79 -4.46 -5.28
CA SER A 15 6.56 -3.62 -4.10
C SER A 15 5.81 -2.35 -4.51
N ILE A 16 4.66 -2.12 -3.91
CA ILE A 16 3.80 -0.97 -4.22
C ILE A 16 3.62 -0.14 -2.97
N TYR A 17 3.98 1.14 -3.02
CA TYR A 17 3.74 2.07 -1.93
C TYR A 17 2.40 2.80 -2.14
N VAL A 18 1.55 2.82 -1.11
CA VAL A 18 0.29 3.55 -1.13
C VAL A 18 0.32 4.64 -0.07
N ALA A 19 0.25 5.89 -0.51
CA ALA A 19 0.17 7.07 0.35
C ALA A 19 -1.25 7.34 0.88
N SER A 20 -2.12 6.32 0.93
CA SER A 20 -3.48 6.48 1.48
C SER A 20 -3.39 6.52 3.00
N GLY A 21 -3.70 7.67 3.60
CA GLY A 21 -3.90 7.75 5.04
C GLY A 21 -5.09 6.90 5.51
N LYS A 22 -5.26 6.76 6.83
CA LYS A 22 -6.40 6.07 7.48
C LYS A 22 -7.79 6.66 7.18
N ILE A 23 -7.84 7.72 6.37
CA ILE A 23 -9.02 8.56 6.11
C ILE A 23 -10.07 7.84 5.23
N TYR A 24 -9.70 6.79 4.51
CA TYR A 24 -10.53 6.15 3.48
C TYR A 24 -10.97 4.70 3.79
N GLU A 25 -11.16 4.36 5.08
CA GLU A 25 -11.42 2.97 5.48
C GLU A 25 -10.43 2.02 4.81
N SER A 26 -9.14 2.38 4.90
CA SER A 26 -8.08 1.79 4.07
C SER A 26 -8.04 0.27 4.19
N GLU A 27 -8.41 -0.32 5.32
CA GLU A 27 -8.52 -1.77 5.48
C GLU A 27 -9.54 -2.40 4.52
N ARG A 28 -10.74 -1.81 4.41
CA ARG A 28 -11.81 -2.36 3.59
C ARG A 28 -11.57 -2.10 2.09
N THR A 29 -11.08 -0.90 1.77
CA THR A 29 -10.84 -0.50 0.38
C THR A 29 -9.55 -1.10 -0.19
N MET A 30 -8.54 -1.38 0.66
CA MET A 30 -7.27 -1.97 0.22
C MET A 30 -7.24 -3.50 0.27
N ALA A 31 -8.21 -4.17 0.88
CA ALA A 31 -8.22 -5.64 0.94
C ALA A 31 -8.07 -6.31 -0.44
N PRO A 32 -8.82 -5.93 -1.49
CA PRO A 32 -8.64 -6.52 -2.82
C PRO A 32 -7.27 -6.18 -3.44
N LEU A 33 -6.74 -4.99 -3.14
CA LEU A 33 -5.43 -4.56 -3.65
C LEU A 33 -4.29 -5.34 -3.01
N ARG A 34 -4.40 -5.61 -1.71
CA ARG A 34 -3.45 -6.44 -0.94
C ARG A 34 -3.44 -7.89 -1.41
N GLU A 35 -4.60 -8.47 -1.73
CA GLU A 35 -4.68 -9.82 -2.30
C GLU A 35 -3.95 -9.92 -3.65
N MET A 36 -4.06 -8.89 -4.49
CA MET A 36 -3.36 -8.84 -5.78
C MET A 36 -1.86 -8.52 -5.65
N PHE A 37 -1.49 -7.69 -4.67
CA PHE A 37 -0.13 -7.20 -4.44
C PHE A 37 0.22 -7.34 -2.95
N PRO A 38 0.73 -8.52 -2.52
CA PRO A 38 1.02 -8.78 -1.11
C PRO A 38 2.15 -7.91 -0.54
N LEU A 39 3.03 -7.38 -1.41
CA LEU A 39 4.12 -6.47 -1.03
C LEU A 39 3.67 -4.99 -0.96
N LEU A 40 2.41 -4.75 -0.62
CA LEU A 40 1.86 -3.41 -0.44
C LEU A 40 2.45 -2.77 0.82
N GLN A 41 3.14 -1.64 0.64
CA GLN A 41 3.75 -0.86 1.71
C GLN A 41 2.93 0.40 1.99
N THR A 42 2.86 0.78 3.25
CA THR A 42 2.31 2.06 3.71
C THR A 42 3.39 2.87 4.40
N LYS A 43 3.10 4.12 4.79
CA LYS A 43 4.07 4.94 5.53
C LYS A 43 4.53 4.23 6.80
N GLU A 44 3.62 3.51 7.47
CA GLU A 44 3.90 2.80 8.72
C GLU A 44 4.81 1.58 8.55
N THR A 45 4.80 0.94 7.37
CA THR A 45 5.63 -0.24 7.10
C THR A 45 6.98 0.12 6.47
N LEU A 46 7.10 1.32 5.89
CA LEU A 46 8.31 1.77 5.20
C LEU A 46 9.24 2.59 6.10
N ALA A 47 8.68 3.44 6.96
CA ALA A 47 9.45 4.38 7.76
C ALA A 47 9.77 3.83 9.16
N SER A 48 10.94 4.18 9.68
CA SER A 48 11.31 3.85 11.06
C SER A 48 10.42 4.58 12.07
N PRO A 49 10.35 4.13 13.33
CA PRO A 49 9.61 4.83 14.38
C PRO A 49 10.07 6.30 14.56
N GLU A 50 11.34 6.59 14.30
CA GLU A 50 11.93 7.93 14.40
C GLU A 50 11.49 8.81 13.24
N GLU A 51 11.46 8.27 12.02
CA GLU A 51 10.98 8.95 10.81
C GLU A 51 9.46 9.17 10.82
N LEU A 52 8.71 8.32 11.52
CA LEU A 52 7.26 8.44 11.71
C LEU A 52 6.86 9.43 12.81
N ALA A 53 7.76 9.77 13.73
CA ALA A 53 7.49 10.68 14.85
C ALA A 53 6.87 12.04 14.43
N PRO A 54 7.33 12.73 13.37
CA PRO A 54 6.74 14.01 12.94
C PRO A 54 5.38 13.88 12.24
N PHE A 55 4.93 12.67 11.89
CA PHE A 55 3.68 12.41 11.17
C PHE A 55 2.59 11.76 12.03
N LYS A 56 2.82 11.68 13.35
CA LYS A 56 1.85 11.24 14.36
C LYS A 56 1.04 12.42 14.90
#